data_AF-A0A7R9PFX5-F1
#
_entry.id   AF-A0A7R9PFX5-F1
#
_cell.length_a   1.000
_cell.length_b   1.000
_cell.length_c   1.000
_cell.angle_alpha   90.00
_cell.angle_beta   90.00
_cell.angle_gamma   90.00
#
_symmetry.space_group_name_H-M   'P 1'
#
loop_
_entity.id
_entity.type
_entity.pdbx_description
1 polymer ?
#
loop_
_entity_poly.entity_id
_entity_poly.type
_entity_poly.pdbx_seq_one_letter_code
_entity_poly.pdbx_strand_id
1 'polypeptide(L)'
;SDRDVQHNISHSVLSDNRQGAISYSSAGEVNPTVTMEWNQFTRNCAKLYGNFTTCRAAIDMDIQNTQNIYFRNNLVQHNQGGLSVKADSRGSATALKGWIHNNLFADNTHNPALYLEGRQSSPYQEVIVYRNYFTRNSAPYKNVIVLKQV
;
A
#
# COMPACT_ATOMS: atom_id res chain seq x y z
N SER A 1 -6.67 14.30 24.95
CA SER A 1 -5.20 14.32 24.97
C SER A 1 -4.73 14.06 23.56
N ASP A 2 -4.27 15.10 22.87
CA ASP A 2 -3.74 15.01 21.51
C ASP A 2 -2.59 14.02 21.46
N ARG A 3 -2.82 12.88 20.80
CA ARG A 3 -1.78 11.97 20.33
C ARG A 3 -1.92 11.86 18.81
N ASP A 4 -1.83 12.98 18.11
CA ASP A 4 -1.67 13.00 16.66
C ASP A 4 -0.22 12.62 16.32
N VAL A 5 0.14 11.38 16.66
CA VAL A 5 1.40 10.79 16.21
C VAL A 5 1.22 10.49 14.74
N GLN A 6 2.06 11.08 13.91
CA GLN A 6 2.03 10.94 12.47
C GLN A 6 3.37 10.42 11.98
N HIS A 7 3.34 9.49 11.02
CA HIS A 7 4.50 9.12 10.24
C HIS A 7 4.28 9.62 8.81
N ASN A 8 5.11 10.57 8.38
CA ASN A 8 5.04 11.14 7.03
C ASN A 8 6.29 10.80 6.22
N ILE A 9 6.10 10.26 5.02
CA ILE A 9 7.12 10.10 4.00
C ILE A 9 6.71 10.99 2.82
N SER A 10 7.50 12.01 2.52
CA SER A 10 7.16 12.94 1.45
C SER A 10 8.38 13.40 0.65
N HIS A 11 8.11 13.86 -0.58
CA HIS A 11 9.11 14.45 -1.48
C HIS A 11 10.36 13.57 -1.70
N SER A 12 10.19 12.24 -1.66
CA SER A 12 11.30 11.29 -1.70
C SER A 12 11.29 10.44 -2.97
N VAL A 13 12.47 10.01 -3.41
CA VAL A 13 12.65 9.02 -4.47
C VAL A 13 13.21 7.76 -3.84
N LEU A 14 12.45 6.67 -3.87
CA LEU A 14 12.85 5.35 -3.40
C LEU A 14 12.91 4.42 -4.60
N SER A 15 14.12 4.09 -5.04
CA SER A 15 14.32 3.30 -6.24
C SER A 15 15.34 2.18 -6.09
N ASP A 16 15.20 1.19 -6.97
CA ASP A 16 16.17 0.11 -7.16
C ASP A 16 16.43 -0.74 -5.88
N ASN A 17 15.45 -0.74 -4.94
CA ASN A 17 15.55 -1.52 -3.72
C ASN A 17 15.17 -2.98 -3.96
N ARG A 18 16.04 -3.91 -3.59
CA ARG A 18 15.83 -5.35 -3.84
C ARG A 18 14.63 -5.94 -3.09
N GLN A 19 14.28 -5.44 -1.90
CA GLN A 19 13.23 -6.01 -1.04
C GLN A 19 11.95 -5.17 -0.97
N GLY A 20 11.78 -4.22 -1.90
CA GLY A 20 10.73 -3.20 -1.84
C GLY A 20 11.27 -1.89 -1.29
N ALA A 21 10.52 -0.81 -1.52
CA ALA A 21 10.88 0.53 -1.05
C ALA A 21 10.47 0.75 0.40
N ILE A 22 9.28 0.29 0.77
CA ILE A 22 8.72 0.46 2.11
C ILE A 22 8.10 -0.85 2.57
N SER A 23 8.47 -1.27 3.79
CA SER A 23 7.79 -2.29 4.57
C SER A 23 7.32 -1.63 5.86
N TYR A 24 6.00 -1.45 6.00
CA TYR A 24 5.39 -0.81 7.17
C TYR A 24 4.58 -1.84 7.93
N SER A 25 4.90 -2.03 9.21
CA SER A 25 4.17 -2.95 10.07
C SER A 25 3.83 -2.28 11.39
N SER A 26 2.60 -2.45 11.85
CA SER A 26 2.15 -1.91 13.12
C SER A 26 1.39 -2.95 13.94
N ALA A 27 1.55 -2.88 15.26
CA ALA A 27 0.91 -3.75 16.23
C ALA A 27 0.55 -2.94 17.48
N GLY A 28 -0.31 -3.47 18.36
CA GLY A 28 -0.73 -2.79 19.60
C GLY A 28 -2.05 -2.03 19.47
N GLU A 29 -2.40 -1.25 20.50
CA GLU A 29 -3.76 -0.72 20.69
C GLU A 29 -4.13 0.46 19.79
N VAL A 30 -3.21 1.42 19.58
CA VAL A 30 -3.45 2.60 18.74
C VAL A 30 -2.17 2.94 17.99
N ASN A 31 -2.26 2.98 16.66
CA ASN A 31 -1.13 3.25 15.78
C ASN A 31 -1.25 4.60 15.06
N PRO A 32 -0.11 5.23 14.73
CA PRO A 32 -0.08 6.58 14.18
C PRO A 32 -0.74 6.68 12.80
N THR A 33 -1.18 7.88 12.43
CA THR A 33 -1.60 8.16 11.06
C THR A 33 -0.39 8.04 10.13
N VAL A 34 -0.54 7.31 9.04
CA VAL A 34 0.53 7.13 8.05
C VAL A 34 0.21 7.93 6.80
N THR A 35 1.10 8.84 6.41
CA THR A 35 0.99 9.63 5.19
C THR A 35 2.17 9.36 4.28
N MET A 36 1.89 9.05 3.02
CA MET A 36 2.87 8.98 1.95
C MET A 36 2.39 9.87 0.81
N GLU A 37 3.08 10.98 0.59
CA GLU A 37 2.70 11.93 -0.44
C GLU A 37 3.85 12.51 -1.25
N TRP A 38 3.63 12.75 -2.55
CA TRP A 38 4.62 13.36 -3.44
C TRP A 38 5.93 12.55 -3.56
N ASN A 39 5.84 11.22 -3.45
CA ASN A 39 7.00 10.33 -3.59
C ASN A 39 7.04 9.66 -4.96
N GLN A 40 8.23 9.17 -5.30
CA GLN A 40 8.45 8.31 -6.46
C GLN A 40 9.00 6.97 -5.99
N PHE A 41 8.23 5.91 -6.21
CA PHE A 41 8.61 4.52 -5.95
C PHE A 41 8.89 3.86 -7.30
N THR A 42 10.16 3.72 -7.68
CA THR A 42 10.52 3.27 -9.03
C THR A 42 11.48 2.07 -9.05
N ARG A 43 11.22 1.08 -9.91
CA ARG A 43 12.12 -0.09 -10.09
C ARG A 43 12.45 -0.84 -8.79
N ASN A 44 11.54 -0.83 -7.82
CA ASN A 44 11.71 -1.59 -6.59
C ASN A 44 11.27 -3.04 -6.79
N CYS A 45 11.89 -3.87 -5.97
CA CYS A 45 11.86 -5.32 -6.04
C CYS A 45 12.57 -5.87 -7.28
N ALA A 46 13.09 -7.08 -7.17
CA ALA A 46 13.75 -7.76 -8.26
C ALA A 46 12.85 -8.88 -8.79
N LYS A 47 12.75 -8.96 -10.12
CA LYS A 47 12.25 -10.17 -10.78
C LYS A 47 13.28 -11.29 -10.58
N LEU A 48 12.80 -12.46 -10.19
CA LEU A 48 13.60 -13.68 -10.11
C LEU A 48 13.33 -14.53 -11.36
N TYR A 49 12.99 -15.80 -11.20
CA TYR A 49 12.64 -16.69 -12.30
C TYR A 49 11.13 -16.76 -12.53
N GLY A 50 10.68 -16.89 -13.79
CA GLY A 50 9.26 -17.03 -14.10
C GLY A 50 8.40 -15.89 -13.54
N ASN A 51 7.41 -16.24 -12.72
CA ASN A 51 6.53 -15.29 -12.03
C ASN A 51 6.93 -14.99 -10.57
N PHE A 52 8.17 -15.34 -10.18
CA PHE A 52 8.69 -15.11 -8.83
C PHE A 52 9.38 -13.75 -8.73
N THR A 53 9.19 -13.08 -7.60
CA THR A 53 9.85 -11.81 -7.27
C THR A 53 10.24 -11.78 -5.79
N THR A 54 11.15 -10.88 -5.43
CA THR A 54 11.70 -10.74 -4.08
C THR A 54 10.77 -10.07 -3.06
N CYS A 55 9.65 -9.49 -3.48
CA CYS A 55 8.72 -8.77 -2.59
C CYS A 55 7.25 -9.05 -2.93
N ARG A 56 6.34 -8.71 -2.02
CA ARG A 56 4.89 -8.74 -2.28
C ARG A 56 4.42 -7.54 -3.09
N ALA A 57 4.99 -6.37 -2.81
CA ALA A 57 4.72 -5.09 -3.46
C ALA A 57 5.90 -4.14 -3.18
N ALA A 58 6.04 -3.06 -3.97
CA ALA A 58 7.04 -2.04 -3.68
C ALA A 58 6.78 -1.30 -2.37
N ILE A 59 5.50 -1.10 -2.03
CA ILE A 59 5.05 -0.56 -0.75
C ILE A 59 4.15 -1.61 -0.13
N ASP A 60 4.58 -2.23 0.96
CA ASP A 60 3.83 -3.26 1.65
C ASP A 60 3.52 -2.81 3.08
N MET A 61 2.23 -2.74 3.40
CA MET A 61 1.71 -2.33 4.70
C MET A 61 0.92 -3.48 5.31
N ASP A 62 1.30 -3.91 6.50
CA ASP A 62 0.53 -4.84 7.34
C ASP A 62 0.26 -4.15 8.68
N ILE A 63 -0.91 -3.53 8.78
CA ILE A 63 -1.22 -2.58 9.85
C ILE A 63 -2.34 -3.06 10.74
N GLN A 64 -2.18 -2.81 12.04
CA GLN A 64 -3.20 -3.08 13.05
C GLN A 64 -3.63 -1.80 13.75
N ASN A 65 -4.92 -1.66 14.03
CA ASN A 65 -5.50 -0.54 14.81
C ASN A 65 -4.95 0.84 14.37
N THR A 66 -4.78 1.02 13.06
CA THR A 66 -4.29 2.25 12.43
C THR A 66 -5.49 2.98 11.84
N GLN A 67 -5.84 4.13 12.41
CA GLN A 67 -7.09 4.82 12.08
C GLN A 67 -7.07 5.48 10.70
N ASN A 68 -5.92 6.02 10.28
CA ASN A 68 -5.85 6.78 9.02
C ASN A 68 -4.61 6.41 8.20
N ILE A 69 -4.82 6.15 6.91
CA ILE A 69 -3.76 6.08 5.90
C ILE A 69 -4.06 7.05 4.76
N TYR A 70 -3.08 7.87 4.41
CA TYR A 70 -3.11 8.72 3.22
C TYR A 70 -2.01 8.31 2.25
N PHE A 71 -2.38 7.82 1.07
CA PHE A 71 -1.45 7.54 -0.02
C PHE A 71 -1.85 8.39 -1.23
N ARG A 72 -1.19 9.53 -1.44
CA ARG A 72 -1.64 10.52 -2.43
C ARG A 72 -0.52 11.15 -3.25
N ASN A 73 -0.82 11.52 -4.48
CA ASN A 73 0.11 12.24 -5.36
C ASN A 73 1.47 11.52 -5.56
N ASN A 74 1.49 10.19 -5.48
CA ASN A 74 2.71 9.39 -5.67
C ASN A 74 2.81 8.84 -7.09
N LEU A 75 4.05 8.67 -7.56
CA LEU A 75 4.39 7.86 -8.72
C LEU A 75 4.83 6.47 -8.28
N VAL A 76 4.15 5.42 -8.74
CA VAL A 76 4.48 4.01 -8.48
C VAL A 76 4.71 3.34 -9.82
N GLN A 77 5.98 3.21 -10.22
CA GLN A 77 6.33 2.82 -11.59
C GLN A 77 7.42 1.74 -11.69
N HIS A 78 7.28 0.83 -12.65
CA HIS A 78 8.31 -0.20 -12.97
C HIS A 78 8.66 -1.12 -11.80
N ASN A 79 7.79 -1.26 -10.80
CA ASN A 79 8.02 -2.12 -9.65
C ASN A 79 7.50 -3.54 -9.87
N GLN A 80 7.92 -4.48 -9.04
CA GLN A 80 7.28 -5.81 -8.93
C GLN A 80 6.08 -5.75 -7.96
N GLY A 81 4.92 -5.30 -8.47
CA GLY A 81 3.77 -4.89 -7.68
C GLY A 81 3.85 -3.44 -7.21
N GLY A 82 2.72 -2.85 -6.84
CA GLY A 82 2.64 -1.43 -6.45
C GLY A 82 2.47 -1.23 -4.95
N LEU A 83 1.24 -0.93 -4.54
CA LEU A 83 0.83 -0.74 -3.14
C LEU A 83 0.04 -1.94 -2.64
N SER A 84 0.46 -2.51 -1.51
CA SER A 84 -0.24 -3.55 -0.76
C SER A 84 -0.58 -3.02 0.63
N VAL A 85 -1.86 -3.04 0.99
CA VAL A 85 -2.34 -2.70 2.34
C VAL A 85 -3.17 -3.85 2.85
N LYS A 86 -2.71 -4.43 3.96
CA LYS A 86 -3.45 -5.38 4.78
C LYS A 86 -3.77 -4.71 6.10
N ALA A 87 -5.04 -4.74 6.49
CA ALA A 87 -5.46 -4.07 7.70
C ALA A 87 -6.28 -4.99 8.60
N ASP A 88 -6.02 -4.87 9.91
CA ASP A 88 -6.76 -5.53 10.98
C ASP A 88 -7.09 -4.52 12.09
N SER A 89 -8.24 -4.67 12.71
CA SER A 89 -8.73 -3.83 13.79
C SER A 89 -9.75 -4.61 14.63
N ARG A 90 -9.59 -4.61 15.95
CA ARG A 90 -10.46 -5.37 16.86
C ARG A 90 -11.70 -4.61 17.34
N GLY A 91 -11.81 -3.31 17.04
CA GLY A 91 -12.95 -2.48 17.43
C GLY A 91 -13.30 -1.45 16.37
N SER A 92 -14.55 -0.97 16.39
CA SER A 92 -15.02 0.07 15.47
C SER A 92 -14.29 1.40 15.65
N ALA A 93 -13.85 1.71 16.88
CA ALA A 93 -13.11 2.94 17.19
C ALA A 93 -11.68 2.95 16.60
N THR A 94 -11.12 1.79 16.24
CA THR A 94 -9.77 1.66 15.65
C THR A 94 -9.83 1.19 14.20
N ALA A 95 -11.02 1.22 13.58
CA ALA A 95 -11.20 0.84 12.20
C ALA A 95 -10.42 1.76 11.27
N LEU A 96 -9.76 1.16 10.28
CA LEU A 96 -8.99 1.91 9.28
C LEU A 96 -9.93 2.73 8.41
N LYS A 97 -9.56 4.00 8.20
CA LYS A 97 -9.99 4.83 7.09
C LYS A 97 -8.80 5.15 6.18
N GLY A 98 -8.80 4.60 4.98
CA GLY A 98 -7.75 4.79 3.99
C GLY A 98 -8.18 5.72 2.85
N TRP A 99 -7.29 6.60 2.39
CA TRP A 99 -7.48 7.40 1.19
C TRP A 99 -6.33 7.17 0.22
N ILE A 100 -6.65 6.65 -0.96
CA ILE A 100 -5.70 6.39 -2.03
C ILE A 100 -6.15 7.21 -3.23
N HIS A 101 -5.45 8.30 -3.54
CA HIS A 101 -5.91 9.18 -4.61
C HIS A 101 -4.82 9.98 -5.32
N ASN A 102 -5.10 10.41 -6.56
CA ASN A 102 -4.17 11.19 -7.38
C ASN A 102 -2.81 10.51 -7.60
N ASN A 103 -2.74 9.18 -7.50
CA ASN A 103 -1.50 8.45 -7.75
C ASN A 103 -1.45 7.97 -9.20
N LEU A 104 -0.23 7.84 -9.73
CA LEU A 104 0.04 7.18 -10.99
C LEU A 104 0.67 5.81 -10.72
N PHE A 105 -0.06 4.75 -11.04
CA PHE A 105 0.44 3.38 -11.06
C PHE A 105 0.71 2.98 -12.51
N ALA A 106 1.98 2.92 -12.90
CA ALA A 106 2.36 2.69 -14.29
C ALA A 106 3.38 1.55 -14.44
N ASP A 107 3.22 0.70 -15.44
CA ASP A 107 4.27 -0.26 -15.85
C ASP A 107 4.75 -1.20 -14.72
N ASN A 108 3.93 -1.44 -13.69
CA ASN A 108 4.25 -2.40 -12.62
C ASN A 108 3.96 -3.83 -13.09
N THR A 109 4.75 -4.81 -12.63
CA THR A 109 4.69 -6.19 -13.13
C THR A 109 4.57 -7.25 -12.02
N HIS A 110 4.21 -8.49 -12.38
CA HIS A 110 4.17 -9.71 -11.55
C HIS A 110 3.10 -9.74 -10.45
N ASN A 111 3.00 -8.68 -9.66
CA ASN A 111 2.05 -8.54 -8.57
C ASN A 111 1.05 -7.40 -8.86
N PRO A 112 -0.09 -7.37 -8.16
CA PRO A 112 -1.07 -6.30 -8.30
C PRO A 112 -0.43 -4.91 -8.11
N ALA A 113 -0.88 -3.95 -8.91
CA ALA A 113 -0.50 -2.55 -8.76
C ALA A 113 -1.16 -1.92 -7.53
N LEU A 114 -2.37 -2.38 -7.19
CA LEU A 114 -3.04 -2.07 -5.93
C LEU A 114 -3.64 -3.33 -5.33
N TYR A 115 -3.32 -3.60 -4.07
CA TYR A 115 -3.85 -4.71 -3.29
C TYR A 115 -4.36 -4.19 -1.94
N LEU A 116 -5.64 -4.34 -1.68
CA LEU A 116 -6.27 -3.97 -0.42
C LEU A 116 -6.98 -5.19 0.18
N GLU A 117 -6.65 -5.49 1.42
CA GLU A 117 -7.21 -6.62 2.17
C GLU A 117 -7.60 -6.20 3.58
N GLY A 118 -8.89 -6.37 3.93
CA GLY A 118 -9.37 -6.28 5.30
C GLY A 118 -9.59 -7.69 5.88
N ARG A 119 -9.18 -7.92 7.13
CA ARG A 119 -9.44 -9.19 7.82
C ARG A 119 -10.90 -9.28 8.32
N GLN A 120 -11.46 -10.49 8.39
CA GLN A 120 -12.86 -10.77 8.75
C GLN A 120 -13.20 -10.28 10.15
N SER A 121 -12.20 -10.27 11.04
CA SER A 121 -12.27 -9.70 12.38
C SER A 121 -12.59 -8.21 12.39
N SER A 122 -12.60 -7.54 11.24
CA SER A 122 -12.62 -6.09 11.10
C SER A 122 -13.62 -5.60 10.04
N PRO A 123 -14.93 -5.74 10.26
CA PRO A 123 -15.94 -5.41 9.26
C PRO A 123 -16.07 -3.90 8.99
N TYR A 124 -15.45 -3.04 9.80
CA TYR A 124 -15.63 -1.59 9.76
C TYR A 124 -14.57 -0.83 8.94
N GLN A 125 -13.63 -1.52 8.30
CA GLN A 125 -12.57 -0.87 7.56
C GLN A 125 -13.10 -0.26 6.26
N GLU A 126 -12.72 0.99 5.99
CA GLU A 126 -13.10 1.74 4.81
C GLU A 126 -11.84 2.20 4.07
N VAL A 127 -11.80 2.00 2.74
CA VAL A 127 -10.77 2.59 1.90
C VAL A 127 -11.42 3.26 0.69
N ILE A 128 -11.17 4.56 0.53
CA ILE A 128 -11.67 5.37 -0.57
C ILE A 128 -10.57 5.50 -1.61
N VAL A 129 -10.82 4.96 -2.81
CA VAL A 129 -9.90 4.97 -3.94
C VAL A 129 -10.48 5.82 -5.06
N TYR A 130 -9.86 6.97 -5.38
CA TYR A 130 -10.40 7.89 -6.40
C TYR A 130 -9.29 8.65 -7.14
N ARG A 131 -9.54 9.05 -8.40
CA ARG A 131 -8.59 9.83 -9.21
C ARG A 131 -7.18 9.23 -9.33
N ASN A 132 -7.04 7.92 -9.23
CA ASN A 132 -5.78 7.24 -9.52
C ASN A 132 -5.76 6.82 -10.99
N TYR A 133 -4.60 6.91 -11.62
CA TYR A 133 -4.40 6.43 -12.98
C TYR A 133 -3.63 5.11 -12.96
N PHE A 134 -4.19 4.07 -13.56
CA PHE A 134 -3.58 2.76 -13.69
C PHE A 134 -3.33 2.48 -15.17
N THR A 135 -2.07 2.37 -15.58
CA THR A 135 -1.72 2.15 -16.99
C THR A 135 -0.59 1.14 -17.15
N ARG A 136 -0.71 0.25 -18.14
CA ARG A 136 0.31 -0.74 -18.49
C ARG A 136 0.83 -1.61 -17.33
N ASN A 137 0.02 -1.77 -16.28
CA ASN A 137 0.33 -2.70 -15.19
C ASN A 137 -0.02 -4.13 -15.64
N SER A 138 0.83 -5.09 -15.33
CA SER A 138 0.67 -6.49 -15.71
C SER A 138 0.88 -7.41 -14.51
N ALA A 139 -0.16 -8.10 -14.08
CA ALA A 139 -0.09 -9.08 -12.99
C ALA A 139 -0.51 -10.45 -13.54
N PRO A 140 0.41 -11.26 -14.10
CA PRO A 140 0.07 -12.57 -14.62
C PRO A 140 -0.59 -13.42 -13.54
N TYR A 141 -1.74 -14.01 -13.86
CA TYR A 141 -2.56 -14.87 -12.96
C TYR A 141 -3.21 -14.15 -11.77
N LYS A 142 -3.19 -12.82 -11.73
CA LYS A 142 -3.81 -12.01 -10.68
C LYS A 142 -4.54 -10.82 -11.30
N ASN A 143 -5.43 -10.19 -10.54
CA ASN A 143 -5.99 -8.91 -10.95
C ASN A 143 -4.96 -7.78 -10.69
N VAL A 144 -4.93 -6.77 -11.56
CA VAL A 144 -4.10 -5.57 -11.37
C VAL A 144 -4.51 -4.79 -10.12
N ILE A 145 -5.82 -4.75 -9.86
CA ILE A 145 -6.42 -4.16 -8.66
C ILE A 145 -7.14 -5.28 -7.92
N VAL A 146 -6.82 -5.47 -6.65
CA VAL A 146 -7.47 -6.45 -5.78
C VAL A 146 -8.05 -5.73 -4.58
N LEU A 147 -9.34 -5.92 -4.35
CA LEU A 147 -10.05 -5.53 -3.13
C LEU A 147 -10.62 -6.81 -2.53
N LYS A 148 -10.23 -7.13 -1.30
CA LYS A 148 -10.64 -8.39 -0.65
C LYS A 148 -11.01 -8.14 0.80
N GLN A 149 -12.03 -8.86 1.25
CA GLN A 149 -12.27 -9.11 2.67
C GLN A 149 -12.16 -10.62 2.87
N VAL A 150 -11.38 -11.04 3.88
CA VAL A 150 -11.12 -12.46 4.19
C VAL A 150 -11.49 -12.79 5.60
#